data_AF-A0A5C6NUI0-F1
#
_entry.id   AF-A0A5C6NUI0-F1
#
_cell.length_a   1.000
_cell.length_b   1.000
_cell.length_c   1.000
_cell.angle_alpha   90.00
_cell.angle_beta   90.00
_cell.angle_gamma   90.00
#
_symmetry.space_group_name_H-M   'P 1'
#
loop_
_entity.id
_entity.type
_entity.pdbx_description
1 polymer ?
#
loop_
_entity_poly.entity_id
_entity_poly.type
_entity_poly.pdbx_seq_one_letter_code
_entity_poly.pdbx_strand_id
1 'polypeptide(L)'
;MRASPEPLEKDEMAPDYRDAAFHCEDGALNDDWDLRKGGADLEATIKAIQSRGEASAAAPILHHHETGDEFLSSFLFQMGMTETLDWFQMEWAELIQRGVVDTQQVEMVPDVYVEIQHLVRNLKKIQQEGKEYREASSAAVDILEKVRKARHIQQMHHQRVLMEKNRLIEELRKLKVKYNHYESELKRWNEKYHAVVKQTVLMRWKRDKAAELANQTGKLALESTCDL
;
A
#
# COMPACT_ATOMS: atom_id res chain seq x y z
N MET A 1 19.71 27.14 -69.58
CA MET A 1 18.30 27.13 -69.08
C MET A 1 17.81 25.69 -69.17
N ARG A 2 17.21 25.07 -68.17
CA ARG A 2 16.60 25.56 -66.92
C ARG A 2 16.88 24.57 -65.77
N ALA A 3 17.43 25.10 -64.69
CA ALA A 3 17.35 24.72 -63.27
C ALA A 3 16.97 23.28 -62.83
N SER A 4 17.87 22.67 -62.05
CA SER A 4 17.66 21.70 -60.94
C SER A 4 16.77 22.29 -59.81
N PRO A 5 16.37 21.57 -58.74
CA PRO A 5 16.87 20.28 -58.23
C PRO A 5 15.73 19.26 -57.91
N GLU A 6 15.75 18.29 -56.98
CA GLU A 6 16.65 17.83 -55.89
C GLU A 6 16.52 16.29 -55.73
N PRO A 7 17.50 15.55 -55.16
CA PRO A 7 17.35 14.14 -54.81
C PRO A 7 16.71 13.98 -53.43
N LEU A 8 15.79 13.02 -53.28
CA LEU A 8 15.24 12.63 -51.97
C LEU A 8 15.71 11.23 -51.58
N GLU A 9 16.93 11.18 -51.04
CA GLU A 9 17.21 10.24 -49.96
C GLU A 9 16.40 10.68 -48.74
N LYS A 10 15.56 9.79 -48.23
CA LYS A 10 15.06 9.85 -46.86
C LYS A 10 14.90 8.44 -46.31
N ASP A 11 15.96 7.96 -45.67
CA ASP A 11 15.84 6.95 -44.61
C ASP A 11 15.05 7.56 -43.44
N GLU A 12 13.73 7.59 -43.55
CA GLU A 12 12.86 7.91 -42.41
C GLU A 12 12.67 6.67 -41.54
N MET A 13 13.69 6.47 -40.68
CA MET A 13 13.52 6.17 -39.26
C MET A 13 12.50 5.06 -38.92
N ALA A 14 12.96 3.81 -38.99
CA ALA A 14 12.35 2.77 -38.15
C ALA A 14 12.39 3.25 -36.69
N PRO A 15 11.28 3.27 -35.93
CA PRO A 15 11.33 3.74 -34.56
C PRO A 15 12.16 2.75 -33.73
N ASP A 16 13.29 3.22 -33.20
CA ASP A 16 14.10 2.43 -32.27
C ASP A 16 13.38 2.34 -30.92
N TYR A 17 12.43 1.40 -30.83
CA TYR A 17 11.69 1.05 -29.61
C TYR A 17 12.59 0.38 -28.55
N ARG A 18 13.83 0.86 -28.37
CA ARG A 18 14.79 0.31 -27.41
C ARG A 18 14.63 0.82 -25.99
N ASP A 19 13.96 1.96 -25.80
CA ASP A 19 13.89 2.59 -24.47
C ASP A 19 12.48 3.09 -24.10
N ALA A 20 11.46 2.35 -24.55
CA ALA A 20 10.18 2.34 -23.86
C ALA A 20 10.33 1.58 -22.53
N ALA A 21 11.01 2.22 -21.57
CA ALA A 21 10.95 1.80 -20.18
C ALA A 21 9.47 1.70 -19.80
N PHE A 22 9.01 0.49 -19.46
CA PHE A 22 7.64 0.26 -19.05
C PHE A 22 7.38 0.96 -17.71
N HIS A 23 7.03 2.25 -17.77
CA HIS A 23 6.19 2.86 -16.76
C HIS A 23 4.86 2.11 -16.80
N CYS A 24 4.72 1.16 -15.87
CA CYS A 24 3.42 0.77 -15.39
C CYS A 24 2.80 2.04 -14.80
N GLU A 25 1.92 2.71 -15.57
CA GLU A 25 0.90 3.53 -14.93
C GLU A 25 0.14 2.63 -13.97
N ASP A 26 0.01 3.08 -12.72
CA ASP A 26 -0.63 2.36 -11.61
C ASP A 26 -2.16 2.39 -11.79
N GLY A 27 -2.60 1.74 -12.87
CA GLY A 27 -3.95 1.74 -13.41
C GLY A 27 -4.86 0.78 -12.64
N ALA A 28 -5.24 1.20 -11.43
CA ALA A 28 -6.38 0.70 -10.68
C ALA A 28 -6.44 -0.82 -10.42
N LEU A 29 -5.74 -1.25 -9.36
CA LEU A 29 -6.43 -2.08 -8.35
C LEU A 29 -6.95 -1.17 -7.24
N ASN A 30 -8.03 -0.44 -7.56
CA ASN A 30 -8.85 0.27 -6.58
C ASN A 30 -9.76 -0.70 -5.81
N ASP A 31 -9.15 -1.77 -5.29
CA ASP A 31 -9.77 -2.68 -4.32
C ASP A 31 -9.31 -2.26 -2.93
N ASP A 32 -10.03 -1.28 -2.40
CA ASP A 32 -10.38 -1.02 -1.00
C ASP A 32 -9.71 -1.92 0.08
N TRP A 33 -8.38 -1.85 0.19
CA TRP A 33 -7.67 -2.46 1.32
C TRP A 33 -7.74 -1.50 2.50
N ASP A 34 -8.87 -1.56 3.21
CA ASP A 34 -9.33 -0.64 4.27
C ASP A 34 -8.45 -0.64 5.56
N LEU A 35 -7.16 -0.96 5.46
CA LEU A 35 -6.17 -0.85 6.55
C LEU A 35 -5.89 0.62 6.95
N ARG A 36 -6.07 1.59 6.04
CA ARG A 36 -5.86 3.01 6.38
C ARG A 36 -6.85 3.51 7.45
N LYS A 37 -8.01 2.87 7.56
CA LYS A 37 -9.06 3.19 8.54
C LYS A 37 -8.74 2.66 9.95
N GLY A 38 -7.93 1.61 10.07
CA GLY A 38 -7.41 1.11 11.34
C GLY A 38 -6.17 1.86 11.86
N GLY A 39 -5.43 2.56 10.99
CA GLY A 39 -4.24 3.31 11.39
C GLY A 39 -4.53 4.47 12.35
N ALA A 40 -5.59 5.25 12.07
CA ALA A 40 -5.96 6.42 12.88
C ALA A 40 -6.41 6.03 14.31
N ASP A 41 -7.07 4.89 14.46
CA ASP A 41 -7.52 4.32 15.75
C ASP A 41 -6.34 3.81 16.59
N LEU A 42 -5.36 3.17 15.94
CA LEU A 42 -4.13 2.72 16.58
C LEU A 42 -3.26 3.91 17.04
N GLU A 43 -3.12 4.95 16.20
CA GLU A 43 -2.39 6.18 16.51
C GLU A 43 -3.01 6.91 17.72
N ALA A 44 -4.34 7.01 17.76
CA ALA A 44 -5.07 7.59 18.88
C ALA A 44 -4.89 6.77 20.18
N THR A 45 -4.93 5.45 20.09
CA THR A 45 -4.73 4.53 21.22
C THR A 45 -3.31 4.66 21.79
N ILE A 46 -2.28 4.69 20.94
CA ILE A 46 -0.87 4.89 21.36
C ILE A 46 -0.72 6.24 22.08
N LYS A 47 -1.30 7.30 21.52
CA LYS A 47 -1.22 8.65 22.09
C LYS A 47 -1.95 8.77 23.44
N ALA A 48 -3.07 8.06 23.62
CA ALA A 48 -3.80 7.99 24.89
C ALA A 48 -3.04 7.21 25.98
N ILE A 49 -2.27 6.18 25.61
CA ILE A 49 -1.40 5.46 26.54
C ILE A 49 -0.23 6.35 26.99
N GLN A 50 0.37 7.11 26.07
CA GLN A 50 1.48 8.02 26.36
C GLN A 50 1.09 9.16 27.32
N SER A 51 -0.01 9.87 27.03
CA SER A 51 -0.46 11.00 27.88
C SER A 51 -0.87 10.56 29.30
N ARG A 52 -1.38 9.33 29.44
CA ARG A 52 -1.69 8.72 30.75
C ARG A 52 -0.43 8.37 31.55
N GLY A 53 0.66 7.99 30.88
CA GLY A 53 1.96 7.74 31.53
C GLY A 53 2.54 9.01 32.16
N GLU A 54 2.38 10.15 31.50
CA GLU A 54 2.89 11.45 31.96
C GLU A 54 2.06 12.03 33.13
N ALA A 55 0.75 11.77 33.17
CA ALA A 55 -0.16 12.27 34.22
C ALA A 55 -0.01 11.58 35.60
N SER A 56 0.74 10.48 35.70
CA SER A 56 0.94 9.74 36.96
C SER A 56 2.16 10.20 37.78
N ALA A 57 2.82 11.28 37.35
CA ALA A 57 4.04 11.80 37.98
C ALA A 57 3.76 12.66 39.23
N ALA A 58 3.81 12.01 40.40
CA ALA A 58 4.16 12.56 41.71
C ALA A 58 3.35 13.78 42.24
N ALA A 59 2.29 13.48 43.00
CA ALA A 59 1.91 14.32 44.14
C ALA A 59 2.64 13.79 45.41
N PRO A 60 3.22 14.65 46.28
CA PRO A 60 3.81 14.20 47.53
C PRO A 60 2.74 13.66 48.48
N ILE A 61 3.03 12.54 49.15
CA ILE A 61 2.19 12.05 50.26
C ILE A 61 2.44 12.97 51.46
N LEU A 62 1.66 14.05 51.55
CA LEU A 62 1.59 14.84 52.77
C LEU A 62 0.70 14.06 53.75
N HIS A 63 1.30 13.53 54.82
CA HIS A 63 0.57 12.91 55.93
C HIS A 63 -0.37 13.95 56.54
N HIS A 64 -1.62 13.97 56.09
CA HIS A 64 -2.70 14.62 56.81
C HIS A 64 -3.02 13.74 58.00
N HIS A 65 -2.95 14.29 59.21
CA HIS A 65 -3.61 13.67 60.35
C HIS A 65 -5.12 13.80 60.13
N GLU A 66 -5.73 12.72 59.65
CA GLU A 66 -7.18 12.61 59.56
C GLU A 66 -7.77 12.60 60.98
N THR A 67 -8.79 13.42 61.18
CA THR A 67 -9.56 13.45 62.43
C THR A 67 -10.41 12.17 62.52
N GLY A 68 -10.74 11.71 63.74
CA GLY A 68 -11.44 10.43 63.95
C GLY A 68 -12.72 10.25 63.13
N ASP A 69 -13.45 11.34 62.89
CA ASP A 69 -14.68 11.42 62.11
C ASP A 69 -14.45 11.48 60.58
N GLU A 70 -13.39 12.16 60.13
CA GLU A 70 -12.95 12.13 58.72
C GLU A 70 -12.56 10.71 58.31
N PHE A 71 -11.78 10.01 59.13
CA PHE A 71 -11.40 8.62 58.90
C PHE A 71 -12.62 7.69 58.93
N LEU A 72 -13.54 7.85 59.89
CA LEU A 72 -14.74 7.01 59.94
C LEU A 72 -15.64 7.24 58.72
N SER A 73 -15.77 8.50 58.29
CA SER A 73 -16.52 8.88 57.09
C SER A 73 -15.89 8.27 55.82
N SER A 74 -14.57 8.40 55.67
CA SER A 74 -13.79 7.79 54.60
C SER A 74 -13.90 6.26 54.59
N PHE A 75 -13.83 5.63 55.76
CA PHE A 75 -13.97 4.18 55.93
C PHE A 75 -15.36 3.69 55.53
N LEU A 76 -16.43 4.28 56.07
CA LEU A 76 -17.81 3.89 55.76
C LEU A 76 -18.13 4.08 54.27
N PHE A 77 -17.68 5.19 53.68
CA PHE A 77 -17.78 5.43 52.23
C PHE A 77 -17.02 4.35 51.43
N GLN A 78 -15.78 4.05 51.80
CA GLN A 78 -14.92 3.10 51.09
C GLN A 78 -15.37 1.64 51.23
N MET A 79 -16.08 1.31 52.31
CA MET A 79 -16.75 0.02 52.54
C MET A 79 -18.15 -0.05 51.89
N GLY A 80 -18.64 1.02 51.29
CA GLY A 80 -19.95 1.08 50.62
C GLY A 80 -21.14 1.19 51.57
N MET A 81 -20.92 1.56 52.83
CA MET A 81 -21.95 1.69 53.87
C MET A 81 -22.59 3.09 53.85
N THR A 82 -23.13 3.49 52.70
CA THR A 82 -23.61 4.88 52.48
C THR A 82 -24.78 5.27 53.38
N GLU A 83 -25.74 4.38 53.62
CA GLU A 83 -26.84 4.66 54.56
C GLU A 83 -26.31 4.87 55.99
N THR A 84 -25.37 4.05 56.44
CA THR A 84 -24.73 4.19 57.76
C THR A 84 -23.91 5.47 57.86
N LEU A 85 -23.27 5.89 56.76
CA LEU A 85 -22.56 7.16 56.65
C LEU A 85 -23.51 8.36 56.77
N ASP A 86 -24.66 8.34 56.08
CA ASP A 86 -25.64 9.42 56.13
C ASP A 86 -26.21 9.58 57.55
N TRP A 87 -26.56 8.47 58.22
CA TRP A 87 -26.98 8.48 59.62
C TRP A 87 -25.87 8.99 60.55
N PHE A 88 -24.62 8.53 60.37
CA PHE A 88 -23.48 8.99 61.15
C PHE A 88 -23.27 10.50 60.99
N GLN A 89 -23.27 11.02 59.75
CA GLN A 89 -23.09 12.45 59.48
C GLN A 89 -24.22 13.30 60.06
N MET A 90 -25.47 12.83 60.02
CA MET A 90 -26.62 13.54 60.58
C MET A 90 -26.56 13.62 62.11
N GLU A 91 -26.35 12.50 62.79
CA GLU A 91 -26.17 12.45 64.25
C GLU A 91 -24.97 13.31 64.70
N TRP A 92 -23.86 13.23 63.96
CA TRP A 92 -22.63 13.94 64.32
C TRP A 92 -22.76 15.46 64.13
N ALA A 93 -23.46 15.91 63.08
CA ALA A 93 -23.84 17.31 62.92
C ALA A 93 -24.80 17.80 64.03
N GLU A 94 -25.70 16.95 64.53
CA GLU A 94 -26.57 17.26 65.66
C GLU A 94 -25.80 17.40 66.98
N LEU A 95 -24.86 16.48 67.27
CA LEU A 95 -24.03 16.52 68.47
C LEU A 95 -23.13 17.77 68.52
N ILE A 96 -22.60 18.21 67.37
CA ILE A 96 -21.85 19.47 67.23
C ILE A 96 -22.76 20.67 67.52
N GLN A 97 -23.96 20.74 66.93
CA GLN A 97 -24.92 21.84 67.16
C GLN A 97 -25.38 21.93 68.63
N ARG A 98 -25.51 20.80 69.32
CA ARG A 98 -25.85 20.74 70.74
C ARG A 98 -24.68 21.10 71.67
N GLY A 99 -23.46 21.26 71.15
CA GLY A 99 -22.27 21.60 71.94
C GLY A 99 -21.83 20.51 72.93
N VAL A 100 -22.23 19.25 72.67
CA VAL A 100 -21.92 18.09 73.54
C VAL A 100 -20.51 17.55 73.26
N VAL A 101 -19.96 17.87 72.09
CA VAL A 101 -18.65 17.42 71.61
C VAL A 101 -17.71 18.61 71.55
N ASP A 102 -16.58 18.52 72.24
CA ASP A 102 -15.46 19.43 72.04
C ASP A 102 -14.68 19.00 70.80
N THR A 103 -14.85 19.74 69.70
CA THR A 103 -14.18 19.47 68.43
C THR A 103 -12.66 19.60 68.50
N GLN A 104 -12.10 20.17 69.57
CA GLN A 104 -10.65 20.25 69.79
C GLN A 104 -10.08 19.03 70.55
N GLN A 105 -10.95 18.14 71.07
CA GLN A 105 -10.55 16.91 71.79
C GLN A 105 -10.83 15.62 71.01
N VAL A 106 -11.23 15.70 69.73
CA VAL A 106 -11.43 14.50 68.91
C VAL A 106 -10.09 13.79 68.73
N GLU A 107 -10.02 12.54 69.21
CA GLU A 107 -8.78 11.79 69.28
C GLU A 107 -8.25 11.50 67.87
N MET A 108 -6.95 11.76 67.67
CA MET A 108 -6.30 11.71 66.37
C MET A 108 -6.07 10.27 65.93
N VAL A 109 -6.39 9.94 64.69
CA VAL A 109 -6.33 8.55 64.19
C VAL A 109 -4.87 8.07 64.16
N PRO A 110 -4.54 6.90 64.72
CA PRO A 110 -3.20 6.36 64.63
C PRO A 110 -2.79 6.11 63.17
N ASP A 111 -1.66 6.68 62.76
CA ASP A 111 -1.16 6.69 61.37
C ASP A 111 -1.18 5.33 60.66
N VAL A 112 -0.99 4.24 61.42
CA VAL A 112 -1.04 2.85 60.94
C VAL A 112 -2.35 2.53 60.20
N TYR A 113 -3.50 3.04 60.66
CA TYR A 113 -4.80 2.79 60.02
C TYR A 113 -4.96 3.57 58.71
N VAL A 114 -4.47 4.81 58.67
CA VAL A 114 -4.43 5.66 57.47
C VAL A 114 -3.50 5.02 56.42
N GLU A 115 -2.34 4.52 56.85
CA GLU A 115 -1.39 3.80 55.99
C GLU A 115 -2.00 2.51 55.43
N ILE A 116 -2.70 1.71 56.24
CA ILE A 116 -3.41 0.51 55.77
C ILE A 116 -4.46 0.85 54.71
N GLN A 117 -5.30 1.88 54.92
CA GLN A 117 -6.27 2.32 53.90
C GLN A 117 -5.58 2.80 52.61
N HIS A 118 -4.47 3.53 52.73
CA HIS A 118 -3.68 3.98 51.58
C HIS A 118 -3.07 2.81 50.81
N LEU A 119 -2.50 1.81 51.49
CA LEU A 119 -1.96 0.59 50.88
C LEU A 119 -3.07 -0.23 50.19
N VAL A 120 -4.26 -0.36 50.80
CA VAL A 120 -5.41 -1.04 50.18
C VAL A 120 -5.90 -0.32 48.92
N ARG A 121 -5.94 1.03 48.93
CA ARG A 121 -6.24 1.84 47.73
C ARG A 121 -5.22 1.60 46.63
N ASN A 122 -3.93 1.63 46.96
CA ASN A 122 -2.85 1.44 45.99
C ASN A 122 -2.84 0.01 45.41
N LEU A 123 -3.10 -1.01 46.22
CA LEU A 123 -3.23 -2.39 45.73
C LEU A 123 -4.41 -2.52 44.75
N LYS A 124 -5.59 -1.96 45.07
CA LYS A 124 -6.74 -1.93 44.14
C LYS A 124 -6.40 -1.20 42.83
N LYS A 125 -5.73 -0.03 42.92
CA LYS A 125 -5.29 0.75 41.75
C LYS A 125 -4.34 -0.05 40.86
N ILE A 126 -3.28 -0.63 41.43
CA ILE A 126 -2.28 -1.43 40.70
C ILE A 126 -2.91 -2.69 40.08
N GLN A 127 -3.85 -3.35 40.77
CA GLN A 127 -4.59 -4.49 40.22
C GLN A 127 -5.45 -4.09 39.00
N GLN A 128 -6.14 -2.95 39.08
CA GLN A 128 -6.95 -2.43 37.98
C GLN A 128 -6.07 -2.03 36.79
N GLU A 129 -4.97 -1.31 37.02
CA GLU A 129 -3.99 -0.99 35.98
C GLU A 129 -3.41 -2.26 35.34
N GLY A 130 -3.05 -3.26 36.13
CA GLY A 130 -2.55 -4.56 35.64
C GLY A 130 -3.57 -5.34 34.81
N LYS A 131 -4.87 -5.16 35.05
CA LYS A 131 -5.94 -5.70 34.21
C LYS A 131 -6.03 -4.95 32.88
N GLU A 132 -6.03 -3.62 32.92
CA GLU A 132 -6.10 -2.77 31.72
C GLU A 132 -4.89 -2.98 30.79
N TYR A 133 -3.67 -3.09 31.33
CA TYR A 133 -2.48 -3.43 30.55
C TYR A 133 -2.58 -4.82 29.90
N ARG A 134 -3.22 -5.79 30.56
CA ARG A 134 -3.46 -7.13 30.00
C ARG A 134 -4.45 -7.08 28.83
N GLU A 135 -5.53 -6.33 28.98
CA GLU A 135 -6.55 -6.14 27.94
C GLU A 135 -5.96 -5.42 26.72
N ALA A 136 -5.23 -4.33 26.93
CA ALA A 136 -4.50 -3.60 25.88
C ALA A 136 -3.46 -4.50 25.17
N SER A 137 -2.73 -5.33 25.92
CA SER A 137 -1.78 -6.30 25.36
C SER A 137 -2.47 -7.36 24.49
N SER A 138 -3.62 -7.91 24.91
CA SER A 138 -4.38 -8.84 24.07
C SER A 138 -4.89 -8.19 22.78
N ALA A 139 -5.43 -6.97 22.86
CA ALA A 139 -5.88 -6.24 21.67
C ALA A 139 -4.71 -5.97 20.69
N ALA A 140 -3.53 -5.62 21.21
CA ALA A 140 -2.33 -5.41 20.39
C ALA A 140 -1.87 -6.71 19.70
N VAL A 141 -1.95 -7.87 20.38
CA VAL A 141 -1.65 -9.19 19.80
C VAL A 141 -2.62 -9.51 18.65
N ASP A 142 -3.92 -9.29 18.84
CA ASP A 142 -4.95 -9.55 17.81
C ASP A 142 -4.76 -8.67 16.56
N ILE A 143 -4.46 -7.38 16.75
CA ILE A 143 -4.16 -6.45 15.65
C ILE A 143 -2.91 -6.91 14.89
N LEU A 144 -1.86 -7.28 15.62
CA LEU A 144 -0.60 -7.75 15.06
C LEU A 144 -0.77 -9.08 14.28
N GLU A 145 -1.66 -9.98 14.70
CA GLU A 145 -2.01 -11.17 13.93
C GLU A 145 -2.75 -10.82 12.62
N LYS A 146 -3.72 -9.89 12.66
CA LYS A 146 -4.41 -9.39 11.45
C LYS A 146 -3.42 -8.77 10.45
N VAL A 147 -2.49 -7.94 10.91
CA VAL A 147 -1.44 -7.33 10.08
C VAL A 147 -0.50 -8.39 9.49
N ARG A 148 -0.10 -9.41 10.26
CA ARG A 148 0.71 -10.54 9.76
C ARG A 148 0.00 -11.30 8.63
N LYS A 149 -1.31 -11.56 8.76
CA LYS A 149 -2.13 -12.21 7.73
C LYS A 149 -2.23 -11.35 6.47
N ALA A 150 -2.54 -10.05 6.60
CA ALA A 150 -2.61 -9.12 5.48
C ALA A 150 -1.27 -9.04 4.70
N ARG A 151 -0.15 -8.89 5.42
CA ARG A 151 1.20 -8.90 4.82
C ARG A 151 1.49 -10.21 4.07
N HIS A 152 1.09 -11.36 4.62
CA HIS A 152 1.29 -12.64 3.94
C HIS A 152 0.48 -12.73 2.64
N ILE A 153 -0.78 -12.27 2.63
CA ILE A 153 -1.61 -12.22 1.42
C ILE A 153 -0.95 -11.33 0.35
N GLN A 154 -0.47 -10.14 0.73
CA GLN A 154 0.27 -9.24 -0.19
C GLN A 154 1.54 -9.89 -0.75
N GLN A 155 2.33 -10.59 0.09
CA GLN A 155 3.52 -11.32 -0.36
C GLN A 155 3.17 -12.43 -1.37
N MET A 156 2.14 -13.23 -1.10
CA MET A 156 1.68 -14.29 -2.00
C MET A 156 1.12 -13.73 -3.32
N HIS A 157 0.42 -12.59 -3.27
CA HIS A 157 -0.07 -11.90 -4.46
C HIS A 157 1.09 -11.38 -5.32
N HIS A 158 2.05 -10.68 -4.72
CA HIS A 158 3.25 -10.18 -5.40
C HIS A 158 4.04 -11.33 -6.07
N GLN A 159 4.22 -12.46 -5.37
CA GLN A 159 4.86 -13.65 -5.94
C GLN A 159 4.10 -14.20 -7.15
N ARG A 160 2.76 -14.29 -7.09
CA ARG A 160 1.93 -14.69 -8.24
C ARG A 160 2.12 -13.77 -9.43
N VAL A 161 2.02 -12.46 -9.23
CA VAL A 161 2.19 -11.45 -10.30
C VAL A 161 3.57 -11.54 -10.92
N LEU A 162 4.63 -11.76 -10.13
CA LEU A 162 5.98 -12.00 -10.66
C LEU A 162 6.07 -13.28 -11.50
N MET A 163 5.45 -14.38 -11.07
CA MET A 163 5.40 -15.64 -11.85
C MET A 163 4.66 -15.44 -13.18
N GLU A 164 3.52 -14.75 -13.17
CA GLU A 164 2.75 -14.45 -14.38
C GLU A 164 3.49 -13.51 -15.32
N LYS A 165 4.13 -12.45 -14.80
CA LYS A 165 5.01 -11.56 -15.58
C LYS A 165 6.13 -12.34 -16.26
N ASN A 166 6.82 -13.22 -15.53
CA ASN A 166 7.92 -14.01 -16.06
C ASN A 166 7.45 -15.01 -17.14
N ARG A 167 6.26 -15.61 -16.96
CA ARG A 167 5.61 -16.43 -18.00
C ARG A 167 5.33 -15.63 -19.27
N LEU A 168 4.75 -14.44 -19.15
CA LEU A 168 4.41 -13.57 -20.29
C LEU A 168 5.67 -13.09 -21.03
N ILE A 169 6.73 -12.74 -20.30
CA ILE A 169 8.04 -12.39 -20.89
C ILE A 169 8.57 -13.54 -21.75
N GLU A 170 8.43 -14.78 -21.29
CA GLU A 170 8.92 -15.95 -22.03
C GLU A 170 8.10 -16.26 -23.29
N GLU A 171 6.77 -16.13 -23.23
CA GLU A 171 5.93 -16.24 -24.44
C GLU A 171 6.21 -15.10 -25.44
N LEU A 172 6.48 -13.88 -24.97
CA LEU A 172 6.88 -12.77 -25.82
C LEU A 172 8.22 -13.02 -26.51
N ARG A 173 9.20 -13.63 -25.83
CA ARG A 173 10.47 -14.06 -26.45
C ARG A 173 10.23 -15.10 -27.56
N LYS A 174 9.42 -16.14 -27.30
CA LYS A 174 9.06 -17.15 -28.30
C LYS A 174 8.36 -16.53 -29.50
N LEU A 175 7.46 -15.58 -29.29
CA LEU A 175 6.77 -14.86 -30.35
C LEU A 175 7.74 -14.01 -31.17
N LYS A 176 8.68 -13.31 -30.53
CA LYS A 176 9.73 -12.53 -31.22
C LYS A 176 10.61 -13.41 -32.11
N VAL A 177 11.00 -14.62 -31.66
CA VAL A 177 11.73 -15.58 -32.49
C VAL A 177 10.93 -15.99 -33.73
N LYS A 178 9.63 -16.27 -33.59
CA LYS A 178 8.74 -16.58 -34.73
C LYS A 178 8.62 -15.40 -35.69
N TYR A 179 8.47 -14.18 -35.18
CA TYR A 179 8.39 -12.97 -36.00
C TYR A 179 9.66 -12.76 -36.84
N ASN A 180 10.84 -12.83 -36.22
CA ASN A 180 12.13 -12.70 -36.91
C ASN A 180 12.31 -13.77 -38.01
N HIS A 181 11.80 -14.99 -37.79
CA HIS A 181 11.78 -16.04 -38.80
C HIS A 181 10.88 -15.67 -40.00
N TYR A 182 9.63 -15.27 -39.75
CA TYR A 182 8.71 -14.83 -40.82
C TYR A 182 9.23 -13.61 -41.58
N GLU A 183 9.84 -12.65 -40.90
CA GLU A 183 10.49 -11.48 -41.53
C GLU A 183 11.60 -11.91 -42.49
N SER A 184 12.42 -12.89 -42.08
CA SER A 184 13.51 -13.45 -42.89
C SER A 184 12.98 -14.23 -44.11
N GLU A 185 11.90 -15.01 -43.94
CA GLU A 185 11.25 -15.69 -45.05
C GLU A 185 10.61 -14.70 -46.04
N LEU A 186 9.95 -13.66 -45.54
CA LEU A 186 9.32 -12.63 -46.37
C LEU A 186 10.35 -11.87 -47.20
N LYS A 187 11.49 -11.48 -46.61
CA LYS A 187 12.63 -10.90 -47.34
C LYS A 187 13.11 -11.81 -48.47
N ARG A 188 13.32 -13.10 -48.18
CA ARG A 188 13.74 -14.11 -49.17
C ARG A 188 12.73 -14.30 -50.31
N TRP A 189 11.43 -14.23 -50.02
CA TRP A 189 10.39 -14.29 -51.07
C TRP A 189 10.33 -13.01 -51.90
N ASN A 190 10.52 -11.84 -51.28
CA ASN A 190 10.58 -10.56 -51.98
C ASN A 190 11.79 -10.47 -52.93
N GLU A 191 12.97 -10.94 -52.50
CA GLU A 191 14.17 -11.07 -53.34
C GLU A 191 13.92 -11.95 -54.58
N LYS A 192 13.31 -13.13 -54.38
CA LYS A 192 12.91 -14.03 -55.49
C LYS A 192 11.93 -13.35 -56.44
N TYR A 193 10.92 -12.67 -55.90
CA TYR A 193 9.94 -11.95 -56.71
C TYR A 193 10.61 -10.87 -57.57
N HIS A 194 11.43 -10.01 -56.97
CA HIS A 194 12.20 -9.00 -57.71
C HIS A 194 13.15 -9.63 -58.76
N ALA A 195 13.77 -10.77 -58.48
CA ALA A 195 14.60 -11.48 -59.46
C ALA A 195 13.78 -11.98 -60.67
N VAL A 196 12.63 -12.61 -60.43
CA VAL A 196 11.72 -13.08 -61.49
C VAL A 196 11.16 -11.90 -62.30
N VAL A 197 10.80 -10.79 -61.66
CA VAL A 197 10.35 -9.57 -62.36
C VAL A 197 11.46 -9.01 -63.25
N LYS A 198 12.70 -8.86 -62.73
CA LYS A 198 13.86 -8.41 -63.51
C LYS A 198 14.14 -9.33 -64.71
N GLN A 199 14.14 -10.65 -64.51
CA GLN A 199 14.32 -11.62 -65.60
C GLN A 199 13.19 -11.54 -66.63
N THR A 200 11.94 -11.41 -66.19
CA THR A 200 10.77 -11.31 -67.09
C THR A 200 10.84 -10.06 -67.96
N VAL A 201 11.22 -8.91 -67.41
CA VAL A 201 11.43 -7.66 -68.15
C VAL A 201 12.57 -7.81 -69.17
N LEU A 202 13.70 -8.39 -68.78
CA LEU A 202 14.83 -8.66 -69.70
C LEU A 202 14.44 -9.60 -70.84
N MET A 203 13.65 -10.64 -70.57
CA MET A 203 13.19 -11.59 -71.58
C MET A 203 12.14 -11.00 -72.54
N ARG A 204 11.26 -10.09 -72.05
CA ARG A 204 10.38 -9.29 -72.91
C ARG A 204 11.19 -8.40 -73.84
N TRP A 205 12.10 -7.58 -73.30
CA TRP A 205 12.97 -6.70 -74.09
C TRP A 205 13.78 -7.45 -75.17
N LYS A 206 14.33 -8.63 -74.84
CA LYS A 206 15.03 -9.48 -75.82
C LYS A 206 14.10 -9.97 -76.94
N ARG A 207 12.85 -10.32 -76.63
CA ARG A 207 11.84 -10.75 -77.60
C ARG A 207 11.41 -9.60 -78.50
N ASP A 208 11.13 -8.43 -77.91
CA ASP A 208 10.67 -7.25 -78.64
C ASP A 208 11.75 -6.80 -79.63
N LYS A 209 13.01 -6.74 -79.19
CA LYS A 209 14.17 -6.49 -80.08
C LYS A 209 14.33 -7.53 -81.20
N ALA A 210 14.08 -8.81 -80.92
CA ALA A 210 14.13 -9.85 -81.94
C ALA A 210 12.99 -9.71 -82.96
N ALA A 211 11.79 -9.31 -82.52
CA ALA A 211 10.65 -9.02 -83.39
C ALA A 211 10.88 -7.77 -84.25
N GLU A 212 11.48 -6.70 -83.70
CA GLU A 212 11.90 -5.52 -84.46
C GLU A 212 12.89 -5.89 -85.58
N LEU A 213 13.93 -6.68 -85.26
CA LEU A 213 14.90 -7.15 -86.26
C LEU A 213 14.23 -8.04 -87.33
N ALA A 214 13.36 -8.97 -86.93
CA ALA A 214 12.62 -9.82 -87.86
C ALA A 214 11.72 -8.99 -88.80
N ASN A 215 11.03 -7.99 -88.27
CA ASN A 215 10.20 -7.07 -89.05
C ASN A 215 11.02 -6.19 -90.01
N GLN A 216 12.22 -5.75 -89.60
CA GLN A 216 13.15 -5.03 -90.49
C GLN A 216 13.62 -5.94 -91.63
N THR A 217 14.04 -7.17 -91.34
CA THR A 217 14.44 -8.14 -92.40
C THR A 217 13.27 -8.51 -93.31
N GLY A 218 12.05 -8.62 -92.77
CA GLY A 218 10.84 -8.90 -93.56
C GLY A 218 10.46 -7.76 -94.50
N LYS A 219 10.61 -6.50 -94.07
CA LYS A 219 10.42 -5.34 -94.96
C LYS A 219 11.43 -5.31 -96.09
N LEU A 220 12.72 -5.49 -95.78
CA LEU A 220 13.77 -5.53 -96.82
C LEU A 220 13.56 -6.68 -97.82
N ALA A 221 13.05 -7.83 -97.37
CA ALA A 221 12.71 -8.94 -98.27
C ALA A 221 11.50 -8.64 -99.18
N LEU A 222 10.49 -7.93 -98.66
CA LEU A 222 9.30 -7.53 -99.42
C LEU A 222 9.60 -6.39 -100.41
N GLU A 223 10.41 -5.40 -100.02
CA GLU A 223 10.90 -4.35 -100.92
C GLU A 223 11.70 -4.99 -102.07
N SER A 224 12.58 -5.95 -101.78
CA SER A 224 13.33 -6.71 -102.78
C SER A 224 12.48 -7.68 -103.65
N THR A 225 11.18 -7.88 -103.37
CA THR A 225 10.28 -8.70 -104.21
C THR A 225 9.24 -7.91 -105.00
N CYS A 226 9.16 -6.58 -104.82
CA CYS A 226 8.32 -5.70 -105.65
C CYS A 226 9.08 -5.05 -106.82
N ASP A 227 10.40 -5.24 -106.92
CA ASP A 227 11.27 -4.71 -108.00
C ASP A 227 11.50 -5.74 -109.15
N LEU A 228 10.56 -6.68 -109.37
CA LEU A 228 10.55 -7.68 -110.45
C LEU A 228 9.16 -7.78 -111.11
#